data_AF-A0A1H4EFS1-F1
#
_entry.id   AF-A0A1H4EFS1-F1
#
_cell.length_a   1.000
_cell.length_b   1.000
_cell.length_c   1.000
_cell.angle_alpha   90.00
_cell.angle_beta   90.00
_cell.angle_gamma   90.00
#
_symmetry.space_group_name_H-M   'P 1'
#
loop_
_entity.id
_entity.type
_entity.pdbx_description
1 polymer ?
#
loop_
_entity_poly.entity_id
_entity_poly.type
_entity_poly.pdbx_seq_one_letter_code
_entity_poly.pdbx_strand_id
1 'polypeptide(L)'
;MALKLKEYKNGIYGLKCGKHYVVPSSSEPDKYDVIDNKKNIVTQGFSDIEDAHWAIKYYELSPKRKEIFDKMAKLGIWEFSGVMEQYIRGEDIMGDPDDNDWLYKTVLELRNRKKDLKPEIPGDDTSYQLLKIEEKK
;
A
#
# COMPACT_ATOMS: atom_id res chain seq x y z
N MET A 1 -3.18 -13.81 -8.30
CA MET A 1 -4.64 -14.07 -8.29
C MET A 1 -5.31 -12.88 -8.94
N ALA A 2 -6.15 -13.06 -9.95
CA ALA A 2 -6.90 -11.94 -10.53
C ALA A 2 -7.92 -11.44 -9.49
N LEU A 3 -7.77 -10.20 -9.03
CA LEU A 3 -8.72 -9.54 -8.14
C LEU A 3 -10.04 -9.34 -8.91
N LYS A 4 -11.10 -10.04 -8.49
CA LYS A 4 -12.43 -9.92 -9.10
C LYS A 4 -13.29 -8.99 -8.25
N LEU A 5 -13.93 -8.03 -8.91
CA LEU A 5 -14.93 -7.15 -8.31
C LEU A 5 -16.19 -7.97 -7.95
N LYS A 6 -16.86 -7.58 -6.88
CA LYS A 6 -18.08 -8.21 -6.39
C LYS A 6 -19.08 -7.16 -5.94
N GLU A 7 -20.36 -7.46 -6.12
CA GLU A 7 -21.44 -6.66 -5.54
C GLU A 7 -21.67 -7.03 -4.06
N TYR A 8 -21.71 -6.00 -3.21
CA TYR A 8 -21.96 -6.12 -1.78
C TYR A 8 -23.41 -5.75 -1.43
N LYS A 9 -23.87 -6.17 -0.24
CA LYS A 9 -25.26 -5.96 0.23
C LYS A 9 -25.72 -4.50 0.26
N ASN A 10 -24.79 -3.54 0.29
CA ASN A 10 -25.04 -2.11 0.24
C ASN A 10 -25.06 -1.53 -1.20
N GLY A 11 -25.12 -2.40 -2.22
CA GLY A 11 -25.15 -2.00 -3.63
C GLY A 11 -23.87 -1.31 -4.09
N ILE A 12 -22.73 -1.68 -3.51
CA ILE A 12 -21.39 -1.28 -3.97
C ILE A 12 -20.83 -2.44 -4.80
N TYR A 13 -20.41 -2.15 -6.03
CA TYR A 13 -19.69 -3.10 -6.89
C TYR A 13 -18.20 -2.78 -6.88
N GLY A 14 -17.41 -3.61 -6.19
CA GLY A 14 -16.02 -3.28 -5.92
C GLY A 14 -15.22 -4.42 -5.30
N LEU A 15 -14.04 -4.08 -4.80
CA LEU A 15 -13.22 -4.91 -3.93
C LEU A 15 -13.21 -4.28 -2.52
N LYS A 16 -13.68 -5.02 -1.52
CA LYS A 16 -13.65 -4.54 -0.13
C LYS A 16 -12.26 -4.69 0.48
N CYS A 17 -11.76 -3.60 1.05
CA CYS A 17 -10.48 -3.53 1.73
C CYS A 17 -10.69 -2.80 3.05
N GLY A 18 -10.65 -3.54 4.16
CA GLY A 18 -10.95 -2.98 5.49
C GLY A 18 -12.35 -2.37 5.58
N LYS A 19 -12.42 -1.07 5.90
CA LYS A 19 -13.64 -0.26 6.00
C LYS A 19 -14.03 0.40 4.67
N HIS A 20 -13.17 0.31 3.65
CA HIS A 20 -13.32 0.96 2.36
C HIS A 20 -13.55 -0.05 1.23
N TYR A 21 -13.89 0.48 0.05
CA TYR A 21 -14.12 -0.29 -1.17
C TYR A 21 -13.37 0.36 -2.32
N VAL A 22 -12.66 -0.44 -3.12
CA VAL A 22 -12.13 -0.03 -4.42
C VAL A 22 -13.21 -0.31 -5.46
N VAL A 23 -13.64 0.70 -6.19
CA VAL A 23 -14.69 0.62 -7.22
C VAL A 23 -14.16 1.16 -8.54
N PRO A 24 -14.70 0.73 -9.70
CA PRO A 24 -14.44 1.42 -10.96
C PRO A 24 -14.84 2.89 -10.84
N SER A 25 -14.00 3.79 -11.34
CA SER A 25 -14.27 5.22 -11.26
C SER A 25 -15.48 5.59 -12.11
N SER A 26 -16.37 6.40 -11.53
CA SER A 26 -17.52 6.95 -12.24
C SER A 26 -17.16 8.12 -13.16
N SER A 27 -16.00 8.74 -12.95
CA SER A 27 -15.56 9.94 -13.66
C SER A 27 -14.51 9.66 -14.72
N GLU A 28 -13.65 8.66 -14.51
CA GLU A 28 -12.57 8.32 -15.43
C GLU A 28 -12.69 6.85 -15.87
N PRO A 29 -12.88 6.57 -17.17
CA PRO A 29 -12.86 5.20 -17.66
C PRO A 29 -11.50 4.54 -17.37
N ASP A 30 -11.52 3.24 -17.08
CA ASP A 30 -10.34 2.42 -16.79
C ASP A 30 -9.55 2.82 -15.52
N LYS A 31 -10.14 3.64 -14.64
CA LYS A 31 -9.57 3.95 -13.33
C LYS A 31 -10.42 3.38 -12.20
N TYR A 32 -9.83 3.41 -11.01
CA TYR A 32 -10.44 2.95 -9.78
C TYR A 32 -10.47 4.08 -8.75
N ASP A 33 -11.59 4.19 -8.06
CA ASP A 33 -11.79 5.09 -6.93
C ASP A 33 -11.92 4.29 -5.63
N VAL A 34 -11.57 4.91 -4.52
CA VAL A 34 -11.77 4.36 -3.17
C VAL A 34 -12.92 5.09 -2.53
N ILE A 35 -13.92 4.34 -2.11
CA ILE A 35 -15.11 4.87 -1.43
C ILE A 35 -15.30 4.26 -0.04
N ASP A 36 -15.99 4.98 0.84
CA ASP A 36 -16.44 4.46 2.12
C ASP A 36 -17.74 3.63 1.99
N ASN A 37 -18.26 3.14 3.12
CA ASN A 37 -19.51 2.36 3.14
C ASN A 37 -20.77 3.17 2.79
N LYS A 38 -20.69 4.50 2.83
CA LYS A 38 -21.74 5.46 2.47
C LYS A 38 -21.60 5.97 1.02
N LYS A 39 -20.65 5.42 0.25
CA LYS A 39 -20.33 5.81 -1.13
C LYS A 39 -19.71 7.20 -1.26
N ASN A 40 -19.10 7.72 -0.20
CA ASN A 40 -18.29 8.94 -0.29
C ASN A 40 -16.91 8.60 -0.85
N ILE A 41 -16.40 9.42 -1.77
CA ILE A 41 -15.05 9.28 -2.33
C ILE A 41 -14.03 9.68 -1.26
N VAL A 42 -13.10 8.76 -0.98
CA VAL A 42 -11.95 8.99 -0.08
C VAL A 42 -10.73 9.39 -0.88
N THR A 43 -10.48 8.68 -1.98
CA THR A 43 -9.41 9.00 -2.94
C THR A 43 -9.83 8.45 -4.31
N GLN A 44 -9.32 9.05 -5.40
CA GLN A 44 -9.79 8.76 -6.76
C GLN A 44 -8.64 8.67 -7.76
N GLY A 45 -8.91 8.05 -8.91
CA GLY A 45 -8.03 8.14 -10.08
C GLY A 45 -6.85 7.15 -10.09
N PHE A 46 -6.96 5.98 -9.47
CA PHE A 46 -5.92 4.96 -9.56
C PHE A 46 -6.03 4.19 -10.87
N SER A 47 -4.93 4.07 -11.60
CA SER A 47 -4.87 3.28 -12.84
C SER A 47 -4.85 1.76 -12.60
N ASP A 48 -4.59 1.33 -11.36
CA ASP A 48 -4.42 -0.08 -10.98
C ASP A 48 -5.15 -0.39 -9.66
N ILE A 49 -5.83 -1.53 -9.62
CA ILE A 49 -6.62 -1.96 -8.46
C ILE A 49 -5.74 -2.31 -7.24
N GLU A 50 -4.51 -2.80 -7.47
CA GLU A 50 -3.57 -3.09 -6.38
C GLU A 50 -3.03 -1.81 -5.76
N ASP A 51 -2.86 -0.75 -6.56
CA ASP A 51 -2.45 0.57 -6.06
C ASP A 51 -3.55 1.23 -5.24
N ALA A 52 -4.80 1.13 -5.69
CA ALA A 52 -5.95 1.57 -4.89
C ALA A 52 -6.08 0.78 -3.57
N HIS A 53 -5.84 -0.54 -3.62
CA HIS A 53 -5.83 -1.38 -2.42
C HIS A 53 -4.70 -1.01 -1.46
N TRP A 54 -3.51 -0.76 -2.00
CA TRP A 54 -2.34 -0.31 -1.24
C TRP A 54 -2.61 1.03 -0.55
N ALA A 55 -3.26 1.95 -1.24
CA ALA A 55 -3.66 3.23 -0.68
C ALA A 55 -4.59 3.09 0.52
N ILE A 56 -5.58 2.20 0.44
CA ILE A 56 -6.46 1.90 1.58
C ILE A 56 -5.65 1.36 2.77
N LYS A 57 -4.76 0.39 2.53
CA LYS A 57 -3.92 -0.18 3.60
C LYS A 57 -3.13 0.90 4.32
N TYR A 58 -2.58 1.87 3.59
CA TYR A 58 -1.87 3.01 4.14
C TYR A 58 -2.77 3.98 4.93
N TYR A 59 -3.93 4.36 4.37
CA TYR A 59 -4.85 5.31 5.02
C TYR A 59 -5.53 4.75 6.27
N GLU A 60 -5.68 3.42 6.37
CA GLU A 60 -6.23 2.77 7.56
C GLU A 60 -5.21 2.56 8.68
N LEU A 61 -3.92 2.88 8.47
CA LEU A 61 -2.91 2.77 9.51
C LEU A 61 -3.18 3.74 10.66
N SER A 62 -2.99 3.25 11.89
CA SER A 62 -2.90 4.13 13.07
C SER A 62 -1.70 5.09 12.94
N PRO A 63 -1.70 6.25 13.64
CA PRO A 63 -0.59 7.20 13.59
C PRO A 63 0.79 6.56 13.84
N LYS A 64 0.92 5.73 14.89
CA LYS A 64 2.14 4.98 15.22
C LYS A 64 2.61 4.12 14.05
N ARG A 65 1.71 3.32 13.47
CA ARG A 65 2.04 2.44 12.34
C ARG A 65 2.35 3.21 11.07
N LYS A 66 1.72 4.36 10.87
CA LYS A 66 1.99 5.23 9.72
C LYS A 66 3.42 5.78 9.79
N GLU A 67 3.87 6.23 10.95
CA GLU A 67 5.26 6.66 11.15
C GLU A 67 6.27 5.54 10.87
N ILE A 68 5.98 4.32 11.35
CA ILE A 68 6.80 3.14 11.08
C ILE A 68 6.84 2.85 9.58
N PHE A 69 5.68 2.86 8.93
CA PHE A 69 5.55 2.63 7.50
C PHE A 69 6.35 3.66 6.71
N ASP A 70 6.21 4.95 7.00
CA ASP A 70 6.89 6.02 6.28
C ASP A 70 8.41 5.92 6.42
N LYS A 71 8.91 5.49 7.60
CA LYS A 71 10.34 5.19 7.80
C LYS A 71 10.79 4.03 6.93
N MET A 72 10.03 2.94 6.90
CA MET A 72 10.35 1.75 6.11
C MET A 72 10.28 2.02 4.61
N ALA A 73 9.27 2.74 4.14
CA ALA A 73 9.09 3.06 2.73
C ALA A 73 10.28 3.84 2.14
N LYS A 74 10.96 4.64 2.96
CA LYS A 74 12.15 5.41 2.57
C LYS A 74 13.43 4.59 2.47
N LEU A 75 13.47 3.38 3.06
CA LEU A 75 14.63 2.51 2.98
C LEU A 75 14.85 2.01 1.54
N GLY A 76 16.10 1.77 1.20
CA GLY A 76 16.49 1.07 -0.02
C GLY A 76 16.04 -0.39 -0.01
N ILE A 77 15.85 -0.97 -1.20
CA ILE A 77 15.43 -2.38 -1.34
C ILE A 77 16.39 -3.37 -0.64
N TRP A 78 17.68 -3.03 -0.57
CA TRP A 78 18.69 -3.84 0.09
C TRP A 78 18.57 -3.84 1.62
N GLU A 79 18.19 -2.70 2.19
CA GLU A 79 18.03 -2.51 3.64
C GLU A 79 16.88 -3.35 4.21
N PHE A 80 15.83 -3.60 3.40
CA PHE A 80 14.76 -4.52 3.78
C PHE A 80 15.23 -5.94 4.08
N SER A 81 16.33 -6.39 3.48
CA SER A 81 16.87 -7.73 3.77
C SER A 81 17.38 -7.81 5.21
N GLY A 82 17.99 -6.74 5.73
CA GLY A 82 18.44 -6.66 7.11
C GLY A 82 17.27 -6.62 8.10
N VAL A 83 16.21 -5.87 7.78
CA VAL A 83 14.98 -5.84 8.59
C VAL A 83 14.31 -7.22 8.63
N MET A 84 14.23 -7.93 7.49
CA MET A 84 13.71 -9.29 7.47
C MET A 84 14.57 -10.28 8.25
N GLU A 85 15.90 -10.12 8.23
CA GLU A 85 16.81 -10.97 8.99
C GLU A 85 16.62 -10.80 10.51
N GLN A 86 16.51 -9.56 10.98
CA GLN A 86 16.21 -9.27 12.39
C GLN A 86 14.89 -9.93 12.83
N TYR A 87 13.88 -9.94 11.96
CA TYR A 87 12.62 -10.63 12.22
C TYR A 87 12.79 -12.14 12.36
N ILE A 88 13.55 -12.77 11.44
CA ILE A 88 13.83 -14.21 11.47
C ILE A 88 14.58 -14.61 12.75
N ARG A 89 15.44 -13.72 13.27
CA ARG A 89 16.18 -13.91 14.52
C ARG A 89 15.32 -13.70 15.78
N GLY A 90 14.08 -13.23 15.62
CA GLY A 90 13.19 -12.91 16.73
C GLY A 90 13.63 -11.67 17.51
N GLU A 91 14.40 -10.79 16.88
CA GLU A 91 14.80 -9.52 17.49
C GLU A 91 13.60 -8.56 17.49
N ASP A 92 13.50 -7.75 18.54
CA ASP A 92 12.48 -6.72 18.62
C ASP A 92 12.88 -5.52 17.75
N ILE A 93 12.28 -5.45 16.55
CA ILE A 93 12.64 -4.47 15.52
C ILE A 93 12.14 -3.06 15.88
N MET A 94 11.04 -2.97 16.64
CA MET A 94 10.34 -1.70 16.89
C MET A 94 9.97 -1.44 18.35
N GLY A 95 10.41 -2.28 19.29
CA GLY A 95 10.10 -2.14 20.71
C GLY A 95 8.74 -2.73 21.12
N ASP A 96 8.01 -3.34 20.18
CA ASP A 96 6.65 -3.86 20.37
C ASP A 96 6.43 -5.14 19.54
N PRO A 97 6.42 -6.32 20.18
CA PRO A 97 6.22 -7.61 19.52
C PRO A 97 4.92 -7.71 18.71
N ASP A 98 3.86 -7.01 19.12
CA ASP A 98 2.55 -7.09 18.46
C ASP A 98 2.55 -6.41 17.09
N ASP A 99 3.47 -5.47 16.87
CA ASP A 99 3.64 -4.79 15.59
C ASP A 99 4.58 -5.54 14.64
N ASN A 100 5.37 -6.51 15.13
CA ASN A 100 6.40 -7.18 14.33
C ASN A 100 5.82 -8.00 13.16
N ASP A 101 4.72 -8.75 13.35
CA ASP A 101 4.10 -9.53 12.26
C ASP A 101 3.49 -8.62 11.18
N TRP A 102 2.85 -7.52 11.60
CA TRP A 102 2.34 -6.50 10.68
C TRP A 102 3.49 -5.83 9.92
N LEU A 103 4.58 -5.50 10.62
CA LEU A 103 5.76 -4.88 10.04
C LEU A 103 6.42 -5.80 9.00
N TYR A 104 6.59 -7.07 9.32
CA TYR A 104 7.17 -8.06 8.41
C TYR A 104 6.37 -8.17 7.11
N LYS A 105 5.04 -8.29 7.20
CA LYS A 105 4.15 -8.33 6.04
C LYS A 105 4.23 -7.03 5.23
N THR A 106 4.28 -5.90 5.90
CA THR A 106 4.40 -4.57 5.28
C THR A 106 5.74 -4.43 4.55
N VAL A 107 6.85 -4.84 5.14
CA VAL A 107 8.19 -4.80 4.55
C VAL A 107 8.30 -5.73 3.33
N LEU A 108 7.69 -6.91 3.37
CA LEU A 108 7.58 -7.79 2.19
C LEU A 108 6.83 -7.13 1.03
N GLU A 109 5.70 -6.50 1.34
CA GLU A 109 4.85 -5.84 0.33
C GLU A 109 5.57 -4.60 -0.23
N LEU A 110 6.22 -3.80 0.61
CA LEU A 110 7.09 -2.67 0.21
C LEU A 110 8.24 -3.13 -0.70
N ARG A 111 8.92 -4.22 -0.35
CA ARG A 111 10.02 -4.77 -1.15
C ARG A 111 9.53 -5.20 -2.55
N ASN A 112 8.38 -5.86 -2.62
CA ASN A 112 7.80 -6.25 -3.91
C ASN A 112 7.41 -5.04 -4.74
N ARG A 113 6.78 -4.02 -4.13
CA ARG A 113 6.42 -2.78 -4.83
C ARG A 113 7.65 -2.04 -5.37
N LYS A 114 8.74 -1.95 -4.58
CA LYS A 114 10.03 -1.41 -5.04
C LYS A 114 10.60 -2.18 -6.23
N LYS A 115 10.57 -3.51 -6.16
CA LYS A 115 11.02 -4.40 -7.24
C LYS A 115 10.21 -4.17 -8.53
N ASP A 116 8.91 -4.01 -8.39
CA ASP A 116 7.97 -3.84 -9.51
C ASP A 116 7.80 -2.36 -9.93
N LEU A 117 8.59 -1.45 -9.35
CA LEU A 117 8.57 0.00 -9.61
C LEU A 117 7.19 0.64 -9.39
N LYS A 118 6.43 0.12 -8.42
CA LYS A 118 5.15 0.66 -7.97
C LYS A 118 5.36 1.63 -6.78
N PRO A 119 4.50 2.65 -6.61
CA PRO A 119 4.64 3.64 -5.54
C PRO A 119 4.59 3.02 -4.14
N GLU A 120 5.54 3.32 -3.25
CA GLU A 120 5.50 2.80 -1.86
C GLU A 120 4.57 3.61 -0.97
N ILE A 121 4.48 4.92 -1.18
CA ILE A 121 3.52 5.79 -0.53
C ILE A 121 2.52 6.24 -1.59
N PRO A 122 1.20 6.11 -1.35
CA PRO A 122 0.20 6.59 -2.30
C PRO A 122 0.34 8.09 -2.56
N GLY A 123 0.52 8.48 -3.82
CA GLY A 123 0.64 9.88 -4.25
C GLY A 123 2.04 10.48 -4.17
N ASP A 124 3.07 9.68 -3.85
CA ASP A 124 4.48 10.10 -3.87
C ASP A 124 5.27 9.27 -4.89
N ASP A 125 6.21 9.91 -5.58
CA ASP A 125 7.15 9.23 -6.47
C ASP A 125 8.26 8.57 -5.64
N THR A 126 8.55 7.31 -5.94
CA THR A 126 9.49 6.52 -5.12
C THR A 126 10.94 7.01 -5.27
N SER A 127 11.78 6.80 -4.25
CA SER A 127 13.22 7.06 -4.37
C SER A 127 13.90 6.26 -5.49
N TYR A 128 13.38 5.08 -5.85
CA TYR A 128 13.92 4.27 -6.96
C TYR A 128 13.45 4.75 -8.34
N GLN A 129 12.22 5.27 -8.45
CA GLN A 129 11.74 5.93 -9.66
C GLN A 129 12.46 7.26 -9.87
N LEU A 130 12.71 8.03 -8.80
CA LEU A 130 13.51 9.25 -8.85
C LEU A 130 14.93 8.96 -9.38
N LEU A 131 15.60 7.92 -8.88
CA LEU A 131 16.90 7.47 -9.39
C LEU A 131 16.87 7.15 -10.90
N LYS A 132 15.85 6.43 -11.39
CA LYS A 132 15.70 6.14 -12.83
C LYS A 132 15.35 7.36 -13.69
N ILE A 133 14.64 8.33 -13.13
CA ILE A 133 14.33 9.60 -13.82
C ILE A 133 15.62 10.43 -13.95
N GLU A 134 16.47 10.43 -12.93
CA GLU A 134 17.80 11.06 -12.98
C GLU A 134 18.73 10.36 -13.96
N GLU A 135 18.74 9.02 -14.05
CA GLU A 135 19.54 8.28 -15.06
C GLU A 135 19.09 8.53 -16.51
N LYS A 136 17.90 9.09 -16.73
CA LYS A 136 17.35 9.41 -18.06
C LYS A 136 17.52 10.88 -18.48
N LYS A 137 18.08 11.73 -17.62
CA LYS A 137 18.44 13.13 -17.93
C LYS A 137 19.89 13.23 -18.34
#